data_AF-A0AB36KN65-F1
#
_entry.id   AF-A0AB36KN65-F1
#
_cell.length_a   1.000
_cell.length_b   1.000
_cell.length_c   1.000
_cell.angle_alpha   90.00
_cell.angle_beta   90.00
_cell.angle_gamma   90.00
#
_symmetry.space_group_name_H-M   'P 1'
#
loop_
_entity.id
_entity.type
_entity.pdbx_description
1 polymer ?
#
loop_
_entity_poly.entity_id
_entity_poly.type
_entity_poly.pdbx_seq_one_letter_code
_entity_poly.pdbx_strand_id
1 'polypeptide(L)' 'MLREESPAQSSLYLYEPGSYAPLARVNQREGENENKIYYYHTNQIGTPLEMTDAEGQIVCIRATNPT' A
#
# COMPACT_ATOMS: atom_id res chain seq x y z
N MET A 1 2.80 -10.59 5.80
CA MET A 1 2.59 -9.17 6.14
C MET A 1 3.90 -8.57 6.60
N LEU A 2 4.17 -7.31 6.28
CA LEU A 2 5.35 -6.56 6.71
C LEU A 2 4.92 -5.21 7.29
N ARG A 3 5.52 -4.75 8.38
CA ARG A 3 5.24 -3.43 8.96
C ARG A 3 6.53 -2.61 9.01
N GLU A 4 6.43 -1.37 8.55
CA GLU A 4 7.44 -0.33 8.74
C GLU A 4 6.92 0.66 9.78
N GLU A 5 7.78 1.06 10.73
CA GLU A 5 7.43 1.98 11.81
C GLU A 5 8.40 3.16 11.85
N SER A 6 7.84 4.34 12.14
CA SER A 6 8.53 5.58 12.43
C SER A 6 7.77 6.31 13.55
N PRO A 7 8.37 7.27 14.26
CA PRO A 7 7.72 7.92 15.41
C PRO A 7 6.34 8.52 15.09
N ALA A 8 6.15 9.06 13.88
CA ALA A 8 4.91 9.73 13.47
C ALA A 8 4.05 8.91 12.49
N GLN A 9 4.51 7.75 12.01
CA GLN A 9 3.82 6.98 10.98
C GLN A 9 4.13 5.48 11.07
N SER A 10 3.14 4.64 10.81
CA SER A 10 3.35 3.22 10.49
C SER A 10 2.76 2.87 9.13
N SER A 11 3.38 1.92 8.44
CA SER A 11 2.93 1.39 7.15
C SER A 11 2.86 -0.13 7.21
N LEU A 12 1.68 -0.71 7.00
CA LEU A 12 1.45 -2.15 6.98
C LEU A 12 1.22 -2.62 5.54
N TYR A 13 2.03 -3.56 5.08
CA TYR A 13 1.95 -4.16 3.76
C TYR A 13 1.32 -5.55 3.84
N LEU A 14 0.26 -5.74 3.06
CA LEU A 14 -0.47 -6.99 2.89
C LEU A 14 -0.05 -7.63 1.55
N TYR A 15 0.14 -8.95 1.57
CA TYR A 15 0.60 -9.74 0.44
C TYR A 15 -0.32 -10.93 0.21
N GLU A 16 -0.37 -11.42 -1.01
CA GLU A 16 -1.06 -12.68 -1.31
C GLU A 16 -0.47 -13.85 -0.52
N PRO A 17 -1.32 -14.76 0.01
CA PRO A 17 -0.83 -16.01 0.60
C PRO A 17 -0.03 -16.84 -0.41
N GLY A 18 1.17 -17.28 -0.02
CA GLY A 18 2.03 -18.11 -0.87
C GLY A 18 2.79 -17.34 -1.95
N SER A 19 2.70 -16.00 -1.96
CA SER A 19 3.41 -15.11 -2.88
C SER A 19 3.96 -13.89 -2.13
N TYR A 20 4.83 -13.13 -2.81
CA TYR A 20 5.26 -11.80 -2.37
C TYR A 20 4.57 -10.68 -3.18
N ALA A 21 3.55 -11.01 -3.97
CA ALA A 21 2.73 -10.03 -4.66
C ALA A 21 1.97 -9.16 -3.64
N PRO A 22 2.14 -7.83 -3.66
CA PRO A 22 1.45 -6.94 -2.72
C PRO A 22 -0.01 -6.79 -3.11
N LEU A 23 -0.87 -6.76 -2.10
CA LEU A 23 -2.31 -6.57 -2.24
C LEU A 23 -2.70 -5.14 -1.85
N ALA A 24 -2.29 -4.73 -0.66
CA ALA A 24 -2.65 -3.43 -0.12
C ALA A 24 -1.59 -2.89 0.85
N ARG A 25 -1.61 -1.58 1.06
CA ARG A 25 -0.84 -0.89 2.08
C ARG A 25 -1.77 -0.04 2.93
N VAL A 26 -1.61 -0.14 4.25
CA VAL A 26 -2.34 0.68 5.22
C VAL A 26 -1.35 1.62 5.89
N ASN A 27 -1.55 2.92 5.73
CA ASN A 27 -0.78 3.97 6.39
C ASN A 27 -1.56 4.53 7.57
N GLN A 28 -0.90 4.60 8.71
CA GLN A 28 -1.42 5.26 9.91
C GLN A 28 -0.45 6.38 10.26
N ARG A 29 -0.94 7.62 10.40
CA ARG A 29 -0.14 8.78 10.81
C ARG A 29 -0.66 9.32 12.14
N GLU A 30 0.25 9.76 13.00
CA GLU A 30 -0.12 10.41 14.25
C GLU A 30 -0.93 11.68 13.97
N GLY A 31 -2.06 11.84 14.68
CA GLY A 31 -2.99 12.97 14.47
C GLY A 31 -3.98 12.81 13.32
N GLU A 32 -3.89 11.75 12.51
CA GLU A 32 -4.95 11.39 11.57
C GLU A 32 -5.93 10.41 12.24
N ASN A 33 -7.24 10.70 12.17
CA ASN A 33 -8.27 9.84 12.76
C ASN A 33 -8.55 8.57 11.93
N GLU A 34 -8.14 8.58 10.66
CA GLU A 34 -8.44 7.52 9.69
C GLU A 34 -7.15 7.01 9.05
N ASN A 35 -7.10 5.69 8.84
CA ASN A 35 -6.00 5.07 8.13
C ASN A 35 -6.20 5.25 6.62
N LYS A 36 -5.13 5.60 5.90
CA LYS A 36 -5.14 5.63 4.44
C LYS A 36 -4.85 4.25 3.88
N ILE A 37 -5.72 3.75 3.01
CA ILE A 37 -5.58 2.44 2.38
C ILE A 37 -5.25 2.65 0.91
N TYR A 38 -4.26 1.90 0.43
CA TYR A 38 -3.88 1.85 -0.97
C TYR A 38 -3.94 0.41 -1.48
N TYR A 39 -4.45 0.23 -2.69
CA TYR A 39 -4.52 -1.07 -3.36
C TYR A 39 -3.50 -1.13 -4.49
N TYR A 40 -2.75 -2.23 -4.56
CA TYR A 40 -1.77 -2.45 -5.63
C TYR A 40 -2.43 -3.20 -6.79
N HIS A 41 -2.24 -2.68 -7.99
CA HIS A 41 -2.60 -3.37 -9.23
C HIS A 41 -1.32 -3.93 -9.86
N THR A 42 -1.25 -5.25 -9.95
CA THR A 42 -0.03 -5.97 -10.36
C THR A 42 -0.20 -6.67 -11.71
N ASN A 43 0.90 -6.97 -12.39
CA ASN A 43 0.89 -7.83 -13.57
C ASN A 43 0.88 -9.33 -13.20
N GLN A 44 0.89 -10.23 -14.19
CA GLN A 44 0.82 -11.67 -13.96
C GLN A 44 1.97 -12.29 -13.12
N ILE A 45 3.07 -11.56 -12.91
CA ILE A 45 4.19 -12.01 -12.06
C ILE A 45 4.26 -11.28 -10.70
N GLY A 46 3.22 -10.49 -10.36
CA GLY A 46 3.12 -9.78 -9.09
C GLY A 46 3.92 -8.47 -9.02
N THR A 47 4.41 -7.95 -10.16
CA THR A 47 5.09 -6.65 -10.19
C THR A 47 4.05 -5.52 -10.08
N PRO A 48 4.17 -4.61 -9.10
CA PRO A 48 3.27 -3.48 -8.95
C PRO A 48 3.36 -2.51 -10.14
N LEU A 49 2.22 -2.23 -10.77
CA LEU A 49 2.12 -1.27 -11.87
C LEU A 49 1.44 0.01 -11.43
N GLU A 50 0.34 -0.08 -10.69
CA GLU A 50 -0.45 1.10 -10.30
C GLU A 50 -0.90 0.97 -8.85
N MET A 51 -1.21 2.10 -8.23
CA MET A 51 -1.86 2.16 -6.94
C MET A 51 -3.09 3.05 -6.99
N THR A 52 -4.15 2.60 -6.32
CA THR A 52 -5.35 3.41 -6.08
C THR A 52 -5.59 3.62 -4.60
N ASP A 53 -6.23 4.73 -4.23
CA ASP A 53 -6.77 4.93 -2.89
C ASP A 53 -8.07 4.13 -2.67
N ALA A 54 -8.71 4.35 -1.52
CA ALA A 54 -9.94 3.68 -1.14
C ALA A 54 -11.14 4.04 -2.04
N GLU A 55 -11.10 5.21 -2.68
CA GLU A 55 -12.10 5.74 -3.60
C GLU A 55 -11.84 5.29 -5.05
N GLY A 56 -10.79 4.49 -5.28
CA GLY A 56 -10.42 3.99 -6.60
C GLY A 56 -9.70 5.01 -7.48
N GLN A 57 -9.26 6.14 -6.93
CA GLN A 57 -8.49 7.14 -7.68
C GLN A 57 -7.04 6.69 -7.79
N ILE A 58 -6.45 6.88 -8.97
CA ILE A 58 -5.04 6.55 -9.20
C ILE A 58 -4.16 7.53 -8.44
N VAL A 59 -3.34 7.00 -7.53
CA VAL A 59 -2.38 7.79 -6.74
C VAL A 59 -0.95 7.69 -7.26
N CYS A 60 -0.62 6.62 -7.98
CA CYS A 60 0.72 6.41 -8.53
C CYS A 60 0.68 5.53 -9.78
N ILE A 61 1.47 5.92 -10.78
CA ILE A 61 1.71 5.17 -12.01
C ILE A 61 3.17 4.72 -11.94
N ARG A 62 3.39 3.40 -11.92
CA ARG A 62 4.57 2.70 -11.37
C ARG A 62 4.62 2.80 -9.86
N ALA A 63 3.83 1.95 -9.22
CA ALA A 63 3.65 1.80 -7.78
C ALA A 63 4.96 1.64 -6.96
N THR A 64 5.75 2.70 -6.93
CA THR A 64 6.79 2.99 -5.95
C THR A 64 6.12 3.73 -4.81
N ASN A 65 6.59 3.52 -3.57
CA ASN A 65 5.98 4.09 -2.36
C ASN A 65 5.45 5.53 -2.58
N PRO A 66 4.15 5.77 -2.38
CA PRO A 66 3.60 7.12 -2.50
C PRO A 66 4.23 8.02 -1.42
N THR A 67 4.65 9.21 -1.82
CA THR A 67 5.20 10.27 -0.96
C THR A 67 4.15 10.87 -0.04
#